data_AF-A0A0F8UX62-F1
#
_entry.id   AF-A0A0F8UX62-F1
#
_cell.length_a   1.000
_cell.length_b   1.000
_cell.length_c   1.000
_cell.angle_alpha   90.00
_cell.angle_beta   90.00
_cell.angle_gamma   90.00
#
_symmetry.space_group_name_H-M   'P 1'
#
loop_
_entity.id
_entity.type
_entity.pdbx_description
1 polymer ?
#
loop_
_entity_poly.entity_id
_entity_poly.type
_entity_poly.pdbx_seq_one_letter_code
_entity_poly.pdbx_strand_id
1 'polypeptide(L)'
;MDSQDGISVRPMRLKVLYTFDDASKTNCLARWPHLLDIQTAALDEKTQIGVIELKTCIQAIVSASPELVAKLGQDYTVYAYDYSEYETPLVGQGMLSWVLASASPTPNAPAHQSQTMVTGRVCKNVLGLFSKGAQETLEVKLRLVPVPTVLQSQYLESMQRYRELSDVIPHEFDSQAWTNFLRQNPGLLAPTTQPAPALFLQWTIPESKDFIGF
;
A
#
# COMPACT_ATOMS: atom_id res chain seq x y z
N MET A 1 -23.96 15.07 32.55
CA MET A 1 -24.08 13.73 31.94
C MET A 1 -22.74 13.46 31.31
N ASP A 2 -21.82 12.91 32.09
CA ASP A 2 -20.45 12.66 31.69
C ASP A 2 -20.40 11.36 30.88
N SER A 3 -20.13 11.48 29.58
CA SER A 3 -20.01 10.33 28.69
C SER A 3 -18.78 9.52 29.08
N GLN A 4 -19.03 8.32 29.58
CA GLN A 4 -18.10 7.41 30.23
C GLN A 4 -17.14 6.67 29.28
N ASP A 5 -17.03 7.10 28.01
CA ASP A 5 -16.29 6.37 26.98
C ASP A 5 -15.02 7.07 26.46
N GLY A 6 -14.69 8.30 26.90
CA GLY A 6 -13.44 8.97 26.50
C GLY A 6 -13.26 9.24 24.99
N ILE A 7 -14.25 8.87 24.18
CA ILE A 7 -14.30 9.03 22.72
C ILE A 7 -15.05 10.31 22.39
N SER A 8 -14.45 11.17 21.56
CA SER A 8 -15.07 12.40 21.08
C SER A 8 -14.85 12.59 19.59
N VAL A 9 -15.87 13.06 18.87
CA VAL A 9 -15.79 13.41 17.45
C VAL A 9 -15.53 14.89 17.32
N ARG A 10 -14.49 15.28 16.58
CA ARG A 10 -14.11 16.69 16.41
C ARG A 10 -13.68 17.01 14.98
N PRO A 11 -14.04 18.19 14.45
CA PRO A 11 -13.62 18.61 13.13
C PRO A 11 -12.13 19.02 13.15
N MET A 12 -11.31 18.35 12.35
CA MET A 12 -9.86 18.57 12.28
C MET A 12 -9.36 18.69 10.86
N ARG A 13 -8.20 19.33 10.70
CA ARG A 13 -7.40 19.22 9.46
C ARG A 13 -6.62 17.90 9.47
N LEU A 14 -6.40 17.31 8.30
CA LEU A 14 -5.54 16.15 8.15
C LEU A 14 -4.19 16.55 7.54
N LYS A 15 -3.10 16.14 8.20
CA LYS A 15 -1.73 16.14 7.68
C LYS A 15 -1.25 14.70 7.59
N VAL A 16 -0.72 14.31 6.43
CA VAL A 16 -0.10 13.00 6.24
C VAL A 16 1.37 13.22 5.96
N LEU A 17 2.22 12.82 6.91
CA LEU A 17 3.66 12.75 6.70
C LEU A 17 3.98 11.41 6.08
N TYR A 18 4.75 11.40 5.00
CA TYR A 18 5.09 10.16 4.31
C TYR A 18 6.50 10.17 3.74
N THR A 19 7.03 8.97 3.52
CA THR A 19 8.26 8.72 2.78
C THR A 19 7.96 7.71 1.68
N PHE A 20 8.70 7.75 0.58
CA PHE A 20 8.53 6.77 -0.52
C PHE A 20 9.85 6.32 -1.15
N ASP A 21 11.00 6.78 -0.62
CA ASP A 21 12.32 6.37 -1.06
C ASP A 21 12.84 5.17 -0.26
N ASP A 22 13.74 4.39 -0.87
CA ASP A 22 14.29 3.15 -0.29
C ASP A 22 14.95 3.40 1.07
N ALA A 23 15.55 4.58 1.24
CA ALA A 23 16.24 4.97 2.46
C ALA A 23 15.34 5.72 3.48
N SER A 24 14.08 6.00 3.14
CA SER A 24 13.14 6.77 3.98
C SER A 24 13.70 8.12 4.44
N LYS A 25 14.48 8.77 3.57
CA LYS A 25 15.19 10.03 3.84
C LYS A 25 14.34 11.23 3.47
N THR A 26 13.52 11.09 2.44
CA THR A 26 12.69 12.17 1.93
C THR A 26 11.38 12.21 2.68
N ASN A 27 11.24 13.18 3.59
CA ASN A 27 9.99 13.44 4.31
C ASN A 27 9.09 14.37 3.51
N CYS A 28 7.96 13.86 3.07
CA CYS A 28 6.94 14.58 2.33
C CYS A 28 5.72 14.85 3.24
N LEU A 29 4.94 15.87 2.87
CA LEU A 29 3.75 16.28 3.61
C LEU A 29 2.59 16.50 2.65
N ALA A 30 1.55 15.69 2.80
CA ALA A 30 0.27 15.89 2.14
C ALA A 30 -0.74 16.51 3.12
N ARG A 31 -1.65 17.34 2.58
CA ARG A 31 -2.68 18.03 3.36
C ARG A 31 -4.03 17.79 2.72
N TRP A 32 -5.00 17.32 3.51
CA TRP A 32 -6.37 17.25 3.03
C TRP A 32 -6.98 18.65 2.95
N PRO A 33 -7.69 19.00 1.86
CA PRO A 33 -8.20 20.36 1.65
C PRO A 33 -9.34 20.73 2.62
N HIS A 34 -10.12 19.75 3.07
CA HIS A 34 -11.32 19.97 3.87
C HIS A 34 -11.11 19.58 5.34
N LEU A 35 -12.04 20.00 6.21
CA LEU A 35 -12.10 19.48 7.57
C LEU A 35 -12.74 18.08 7.54
N LEU A 36 -12.29 17.23 8.44
CA LEU A 36 -12.80 15.88 8.63
C LEU A 36 -13.26 15.72 10.07
N ASP A 37 -14.38 15.02 10.26
CA ASP A 37 -14.86 14.63 11.57
C ASP A 37 -14.05 13.42 12.05
N ILE A 38 -13.16 13.65 13.00
CA ILE A 38 -12.23 12.64 13.51
C ILE A 38 -12.74 12.12 14.84
N GLN A 39 -12.90 10.80 14.94
CA GLN A 39 -13.08 10.12 16.22
C GLN A 39 -11.76 10.11 16.96
N THR A 40 -11.76 10.60 18.20
CA THR A 40 -10.55 10.74 19.01
C THR A 40 -10.71 10.13 20.38
N ALA A 41 -9.65 9.53 20.88
CA ALA A 41 -9.55 8.95 22.21
C ALA A 41 -8.27 9.44 22.91
N ALA A 42 -8.35 9.66 24.21
CA ALA A 42 -7.18 9.96 25.03
C ALA A 42 -6.48 8.64 25.40
N LEU A 43 -5.20 8.52 25.04
CA LEU A 43 -4.37 7.37 25.41
C LEU A 43 -3.73 7.58 26.79
N ASP A 44 -3.34 8.82 27.08
CA ASP A 44 -2.83 9.29 28.37
C ASP A 44 -3.18 10.78 28.56
N GLU A 45 -2.74 11.39 29.66
CA GLU A 45 -3.03 12.81 29.98
C GLU A 45 -2.49 13.81 28.94
N LYS A 46 -1.50 13.43 28.14
CA LYS A 46 -0.77 14.28 27.19
C LYS A 46 -0.97 13.85 25.73
N THR A 47 -1.37 12.61 25.50
CA THR A 47 -1.46 11.99 24.18
C THR A 47 -2.91 11.72 23.83
N GLN A 48 -3.36 12.40 22.78
CA GLN A 48 -4.65 12.12 22.17
C GLN A 48 -4.43 11.61 20.75
N ILE A 49 -5.12 10.53 20.42
CA ILE A 49 -5.08 9.91 19.10
C ILE A 49 -6.41 10.07 18.41
N GLY A 50 -6.39 10.06 17.08
CA GLY A 50 -7.58 9.99 16.25
C GLY A 50 -7.48 8.86 15.25
N VAL A 51 -8.62 8.39 14.78
CA VAL A 51 -8.71 7.29 13.81
C VAL A 51 -9.28 7.82 12.51
N ILE A 52 -8.71 7.40 11.38
CA ILE A 52 -9.13 7.82 10.03
C ILE A 52 -8.96 6.69 9.02
N GLU A 53 -9.78 6.70 7.96
CA GLU A 53 -9.61 5.78 6.84
C GLU A 53 -8.26 5.98 6.14
N LEU A 54 -7.52 4.89 5.94
CA LEU A 54 -6.28 4.85 5.18
C LEU A 54 -6.46 5.41 3.77
N LYS A 55 -7.59 5.09 3.13
CA LYS A 55 -7.96 5.59 1.80
C LYS A 55 -7.88 7.11 1.72
N THR A 56 -8.41 7.82 2.72
CA THR A 56 -8.37 9.29 2.75
C THR A 56 -6.92 9.80 2.83
N CYS A 57 -6.07 9.13 3.60
CA CYS A 57 -4.65 9.46 3.67
C CYS A 57 -3.93 9.23 2.33
N ILE A 58 -4.21 8.11 1.66
CA ILE A 58 -3.64 7.80 0.35
C ILE A 58 -4.11 8.78 -0.72
N GLN A 59 -5.38 9.17 -0.73
CA GLN A 59 -5.90 10.18 -1.65
C GLN A 59 -5.18 11.53 -1.47
N ALA A 60 -4.94 11.95 -0.22
CA ALA A 60 -4.16 13.14 0.06
C ALA A 60 -2.74 13.04 -0.52
N ILE A 61 -2.08 11.88 -0.34
CA ILE A 61 -0.73 11.63 -0.85
C ILE A 61 -0.70 11.66 -2.37
N VAL A 62 -1.57 10.91 -3.05
CA VAL A 62 -1.56 10.84 -4.53
C VAL A 62 -1.90 12.19 -5.16
N SER A 63 -2.78 12.97 -4.52
CA SER A 63 -3.05 14.34 -4.96
C SER A 63 -1.83 15.27 -4.82
N ALA A 64 -0.96 15.04 -3.84
CA ALA A 64 0.23 15.86 -3.59
C ALA A 64 1.47 15.35 -4.34
N SER A 65 1.55 14.04 -4.58
CA SER A 65 2.63 13.30 -5.23
C SER A 65 2.07 12.36 -6.32
N PRO A 66 1.58 12.91 -7.45
CA PRO A 66 1.02 12.11 -8.55
C PRO A 66 2.05 11.17 -9.20
N GLU A 67 3.35 11.44 -9.04
CA GLU A 67 4.44 10.59 -9.51
C GLU A 67 4.43 9.17 -8.93
N LEU A 68 3.79 8.97 -7.77
CA LEU A 68 3.65 7.66 -7.12
C LEU A 68 2.76 6.70 -7.91
N VAL A 69 1.82 7.24 -8.70
CA VAL A 69 0.90 6.45 -9.53
C VAL A 69 1.18 6.59 -11.02
N ALA A 70 1.98 7.59 -11.42
CA ALA A 70 2.33 7.81 -12.82
C ALA A 70 3.42 6.83 -13.34
N LYS A 71 4.21 6.22 -12.44
CA LYS A 71 5.24 5.25 -12.82
C LYS A 71 4.62 3.89 -13.10
N LEU A 72 4.49 3.56 -14.38
CA LEU A 72 4.05 2.24 -14.85
C LEU A 72 4.95 1.13 -14.30
N GLY A 73 4.36 0.09 -13.69
CA GLY A 73 5.07 -1.10 -13.22
C GLY A 73 5.82 -0.96 -11.89
N GLN A 74 5.54 0.10 -11.12
CA GLN A 74 6.05 0.27 -9.76
C GLN A 74 4.88 0.41 -8.79
N ASP A 75 4.79 -0.50 -7.82
CA ASP A 75 3.84 -0.43 -6.71
C ASP A 75 4.59 -0.22 -5.39
N TYR A 76 3.86 0.12 -4.33
CA TYR A 76 4.41 0.38 -3.02
C TYR A 76 3.69 -0.42 -1.96
N THR A 77 4.43 -1.03 -1.04
CA THR A 77 3.84 -1.49 0.23
C THR A 77 3.63 -0.29 1.13
N VAL A 78 2.42 -0.14 1.63
CA VAL A 78 2.03 0.92 2.56
C VAL A 78 2.21 0.41 3.98
N TYR A 79 2.87 1.22 4.80
CA TYR A 79 2.95 1.02 6.22
C TYR A 79 2.43 2.26 6.95
N ALA A 80 1.76 2.06 8.09
CA ALA A 80 1.29 3.12 8.96
C ALA A 80 1.94 3.01 10.34
N TYR A 81 2.30 4.13 10.94
CA TYR A 81 2.69 4.15 12.35
C TYR A 81 1.44 4.03 13.21
N ASP A 82 1.43 3.07 14.12
CA ASP A 82 0.30 2.86 15.01
C ASP A 82 0.50 3.60 16.34
N TYR A 83 -0.22 4.71 16.52
CA TYR A 83 -0.15 5.52 17.73
C TYR A 83 -0.99 4.99 18.90
N SER A 84 -1.80 3.94 18.72
CA SER A 84 -2.46 3.30 19.88
C SER A 84 -1.55 2.33 20.64
N GLU A 85 -0.42 1.95 20.06
CA GLU A 85 0.49 0.96 20.61
C GLU A 85 1.76 1.59 21.22
N TYR A 86 2.34 0.91 22.21
CA TYR A 86 3.60 1.33 22.82
C TYR A 86 4.74 1.29 21.79
N GLU A 87 5.67 2.25 21.85
CA GLU A 87 6.75 2.49 20.86
C GLU A 87 6.31 2.90 19.45
N THR A 88 5.01 3.04 19.19
CA THR A 88 4.46 3.46 17.90
C THR A 88 4.95 2.60 16.72
N PRO A 89 4.66 1.28 16.72
CA PRO A 89 5.19 0.35 15.74
C PRO A 89 4.71 0.64 14.32
N LEU A 90 5.47 0.15 13.35
CA LEU A 90 5.13 0.27 11.93
C LEU A 90 4.30 -0.95 11.49
N VAL A 91 3.06 -0.72 11.07
CA VAL A 91 2.09 -1.77 10.71
C VAL A 91 1.86 -1.79 9.20
N GLY A 92 1.98 -2.97 8.59
CA GLY A 92 1.74 -3.16 7.15
C GLY A 92 0.26 -3.08 6.79
N GLN A 93 -0.05 -2.30 5.76
CA GLN A 93 -1.42 -2.00 5.30
C GLN A 93 -1.72 -2.56 3.90
N GLY A 94 -0.79 -3.33 3.32
CA GLY A 94 -0.92 -3.91 1.98
C GLY A 94 -0.34 -3.03 0.88
N MET A 95 -0.73 -3.31 -0.37
CA MET A 95 -0.23 -2.58 -1.54
C MET A 95 -1.01 -1.29 -1.80
N LEU A 96 -0.31 -0.24 -2.28
CA LEU A 96 -0.91 1.03 -2.67
C LEU A 96 -1.98 0.84 -3.74
N SER A 97 -1.70 0.03 -4.76
CA SER A 97 -2.66 -0.25 -5.84
C SER A 97 -3.98 -0.84 -5.33
N TRP A 98 -3.96 -1.62 -4.25
CA TRP A 98 -5.17 -2.20 -3.66
C TRP A 98 -6.02 -1.18 -2.91
N VAL A 99 -5.37 -0.30 -2.15
CA VAL A 99 -6.05 0.81 -1.47
C VAL A 99 -6.69 1.77 -2.49
N LEU A 100 -6.05 1.96 -3.65
CA LEU A 100 -6.61 2.75 -4.75
C LEU A 100 -7.73 2.01 -5.49
N ALA A 101 -7.59 0.69 -5.72
CA ALA A 101 -8.61 -0.11 -6.40
C ALA A 101 -9.89 -0.25 -5.58
N SER A 102 -9.81 -0.32 -4.25
CA SER A 102 -10.99 -0.33 -3.36
C SER A 102 -11.78 0.99 -3.39
N ALA A 103 -11.21 2.06 -3.97
CA ALA A 103 -11.91 3.30 -4.22
C ALA A 103 -12.75 3.30 -5.51
N SER A 104 -12.58 2.30 -6.39
CA SER A 104 -13.30 2.19 -7.66
C SER A 104 -14.71 1.62 -7.46
N PRO A 105 -15.78 2.30 -7.90
CA PRO A 105 -17.16 1.82 -7.81
C PRO A 105 -17.52 0.71 -8.82
N THR A 106 -16.53 -0.01 -9.36
CA THR A 106 -16.77 -1.08 -10.34
C THR A 106 -17.48 -2.30 -9.71
N PRO A 107 -18.62 -2.76 -10.25
CA PRO A 107 -19.51 -3.76 -9.61
C PRO A 107 -18.91 -5.17 -9.40
N ASN A 108 -17.87 -5.54 -10.14
CA ASN A 108 -17.36 -6.92 -10.21
C ASN A 108 -15.98 -7.13 -9.59
N ALA A 109 -15.38 -6.11 -8.97
CA ALA A 109 -14.21 -6.33 -8.14
C ALA A 109 -14.73 -6.83 -6.78
N PRO A 110 -14.23 -7.95 -6.22
CA PRO A 110 -14.39 -8.22 -4.80
C PRO A 110 -13.57 -7.16 -4.07
N ALA A 111 -14.13 -5.96 -3.96
CA ALA A 111 -13.69 -4.98 -3.02
C ALA A 111 -13.96 -5.62 -1.67
N HIS A 112 -12.96 -6.30 -1.11
CA HIS A 112 -12.89 -6.37 0.33
C HIS A 112 -12.99 -4.92 0.79
N GLN A 113 -14.16 -4.60 1.32
CA GLN A 113 -14.53 -3.37 2.00
C GLN A 113 -13.69 -3.25 3.28
N SER A 114 -12.37 -3.33 3.16
CA SER A 114 -11.49 -2.98 4.24
C SER A 114 -11.56 -1.47 4.32
N GLN A 115 -12.49 -0.98 5.14
CA GLN A 115 -12.38 0.31 5.80
C GLN A 115 -11.15 0.22 6.71
N THR A 116 -9.97 0.13 6.10
CA THR A 116 -8.72 0.04 6.82
C THR A 116 -8.56 1.36 7.56
N MET A 117 -8.65 1.29 8.88
CA MET A 117 -8.51 2.44 9.75
C MET A 117 -7.06 2.52 10.22
N VAL A 118 -6.52 3.74 10.26
CA VAL A 118 -5.20 4.02 10.82
C VAL A 118 -5.30 5.09 11.88
N THR A 119 -4.35 5.06 12.80
CA THR A 119 -4.27 6.01 13.91
C THR A 119 -3.37 7.20 13.55
N GLY A 120 -3.67 8.35 14.12
CA GLY A 120 -2.88 9.58 14.00
C GLY A 120 -2.84 10.33 15.33
N ARG A 121 -1.86 11.22 15.50
CA ARG A 121 -1.76 12.06 16.69
C ARG A 121 -2.59 13.32 16.52
N VAL A 122 -3.33 13.69 17.55
CA VAL A 122 -4.01 14.98 17.61
C VAL A 122 -3.00 16.04 18.07
N CYS A 123 -2.74 17.00 17.20
CA CYS A 123 -1.84 18.11 17.46
C CYS A 123 -2.63 19.42 17.59
N LYS A 124 -2.39 20.16 18.68
CA LYS A 124 -2.90 21.53 18.85
C LYS A 124 -1.97 22.49 18.11
N ASN A 125 -2.52 23.33 17.25
CA ASN A 125 -1.72 24.25 16.46
C ASN A 125 -1.48 25.55 17.26
N VAL A 126 -0.40 25.61 18.04
CA VAL A 126 -0.09 26.74 18.93
C VAL A 126 0.23 28.05 18.18
N LEU A 127 0.57 27.97 16.89
CA LEU A 127 0.93 29.09 16.01
C LEU A 127 -0.21 29.44 15.02
N GLY A 128 -1.43 29.61 15.52
CA GLY A 128 -2.69 29.79 14.79
C GLY A 128 -2.82 31.00 13.83
N LEU A 129 -1.73 31.59 13.33
CA LEU A 129 -1.77 32.76 12.44
C LEU A 129 -2.21 32.45 11.00
N PHE A 130 -2.21 31.18 10.56
CA PHE A 130 -2.56 30.82 9.18
C PHE A 130 -3.76 29.86 9.04
N SER A 131 -4.33 29.37 10.15
CA SER A 131 -5.42 28.40 10.09
C SER A 131 -6.77 29.08 10.29
N LYS A 132 -7.40 29.50 9.19
CA LYS A 132 -8.84 29.81 9.17
C LYS A 132 -9.62 28.56 9.63
N GLY A 133 -10.16 28.58 10.85
CA GLY A 133 -11.31 27.77 11.28
C GLY A 133 -11.06 26.52 12.14
N ALA A 134 -9.91 25.85 12.07
CA ALA A 134 -9.66 24.65 12.89
C ALA A 134 -8.36 24.77 13.68
N GLN A 135 -8.46 24.64 15.01
CA GLN A 135 -7.33 24.77 15.93
C GLN A 135 -6.52 23.47 16.07
N GLU A 136 -7.08 22.35 15.61
CA GLU A 136 -6.51 21.02 15.80
C GLU A 136 -6.28 20.32 14.45
N THR A 137 -5.27 19.46 14.44
CA THR A 137 -4.86 18.69 13.26
C THR A 137 -4.64 17.25 13.66
N LEU A 138 -5.18 16.33 12.88
CA LEU A 138 -4.78 14.93 12.91
C LEU A 138 -3.53 14.76 12.06
N GLU A 139 -2.44 14.31 12.68
CA GLU A 139 -1.19 14.01 12.02
C GLU A 139 -1.00 12.49 11.91
N VAL A 140 -1.03 11.98 10.68
CA VAL A 140 -0.81 10.57 10.35
C VAL A 140 0.58 10.44 9.73
N LYS A 141 1.31 9.38 10.08
CA LYS A 141 2.61 9.08 9.49
C LYS A 141 2.53 7.75 8.74
N LEU A 142 2.88 7.78 7.46
CA LEU A 142 2.93 6.61 6.58
C LEU A 142 4.35 6.40 6.05
N ARG A 143 4.67 5.18 5.65
CA ARG A 143 5.89 4.83 4.93
C ARG A 143 5.50 3.99 3.72
N LEU A 144 5.84 4.47 2.54
CA LEU A 144 5.68 3.75 1.29
C LEU A 144 7.04 3.14 0.93
N VAL A 145 7.06 1.84 0.65
CA VAL A 145 8.29 1.13 0.27
C VAL A 145 8.08 0.57 -1.14
N PRO A 146 8.93 0.92 -2.12
CA PRO A 146 8.82 0.35 -3.46
C PRO A 146 8.86 -1.17 -3.44
N VAL A 147 7.91 -1.81 -4.12
CA VAL A 147 7.92 -3.25 -4.34
C VAL A 147 8.81 -3.53 -5.56
N PRO A 148 9.88 -4.34 -5.42
CA PRO A 148 10.68 -4.77 -6.56
C PRO A 148 9.79 -5.44 -7.63
N THR A 149 9.91 -5.02 -8.89
CA THR A 149 9.05 -5.49 -10.00
C THR A 149 9.05 -7.03 -10.16
N VAL A 150 10.15 -7.70 -9.83
CA VAL A 150 10.25 -9.18 -9.83
C VAL A 150 9.34 -9.82 -8.76
N LEU A 151 9.20 -9.19 -7.59
CA LEU A 151 8.30 -9.66 -6.54
C LEU A 151 6.84 -9.37 -6.91
N GLN A 152 6.56 -8.30 -7.65
CA GLN A 152 5.22 -7.96 -8.08
C GLN A 152 4.65 -8.98 -9.08
N SER A 153 5.43 -9.41 -10.09
CA SER A 153 4.96 -10.43 -11.05
C SER A 153 4.75 -11.79 -10.39
N GLN A 154 5.69 -12.23 -9.54
CA GLN A 154 5.55 -13.47 -8.77
C GLN A 154 4.35 -13.43 -7.83
N TYR A 155 4.08 -12.27 -7.21
CA TYR A 155 2.93 -12.08 -6.35
C TYR A 155 1.61 -12.18 -7.12
N LEU A 156 1.48 -11.48 -8.25
CA LEU A 156 0.29 -11.55 -9.11
C LEU A 156 0.07 -12.97 -9.65
N GLU A 157 1.13 -13.66 -10.10
CA GLU A 157 1.06 -15.06 -10.48
C GLU A 157 0.62 -15.96 -9.32
N SER A 158 1.16 -15.75 -8.12
CA SER A 158 0.76 -16.52 -6.94
C SER A 158 -0.69 -16.28 -6.57
N MET A 159 -1.16 -15.03 -6.58
CA MET A 159 -2.55 -14.69 -6.29
C MET A 159 -3.51 -15.22 -7.34
N GLN A 160 -3.15 -15.12 -8.62
CA GLN A 160 -3.94 -15.69 -9.69
C GLN A 160 -4.03 -17.21 -9.53
N ARG A 161 -2.92 -17.88 -9.20
CA ARG A 161 -2.91 -19.30 -8.87
C ARG A 161 -3.77 -19.61 -7.65
N TYR A 162 -3.70 -18.82 -6.58
CA TYR A 162 -4.57 -18.97 -5.42
C TYR A 162 -6.05 -18.77 -5.76
N ARG A 163 -6.37 -17.85 -6.67
CA ARG A 163 -7.74 -17.58 -7.13
C ARG A 163 -8.28 -18.72 -7.98
N GLU A 164 -7.47 -19.21 -8.91
CA GLU A 164 -7.76 -20.40 -9.73
C GLU A 164 -7.96 -21.64 -8.85
N LEU A 165 -7.18 -21.77 -7.76
CA LEU A 165 -7.36 -22.83 -6.77
C LEU A 165 -8.61 -22.60 -5.90
N SER A 166 -8.91 -21.38 -5.47
CA SER A 166 -10.06 -21.08 -4.61
C SER A 166 -11.40 -21.27 -5.30
N ASP A 167 -11.47 -21.04 -6.61
CA ASP A 167 -12.68 -21.32 -7.41
C ASP A 167 -12.96 -22.84 -7.53
N VAL A 168 -11.95 -23.68 -7.28
CA VAL A 168 -12.03 -25.15 -7.39
C VAL A 168 -12.16 -25.82 -6.02
N ILE A 169 -11.86 -25.11 -4.92
CA ILE A 169 -11.99 -25.64 -3.55
C ILE A 169 -13.42 -25.39 -3.06
N PRO A 170 -14.23 -26.43 -2.77
CA PRO A 170 -15.54 -26.26 -2.15
C PRO A 170 -15.40 -25.56 -0.79
N HIS A 171 -16.40 -24.77 -0.40
CA HIS A 171 -16.47 -24.07 0.89
C HIS A 171 -16.32 -24.97 2.13
N GLU A 172 -16.41 -26.30 1.95
CA GLU A 172 -16.10 -27.31 2.97
C GLU A 172 -14.78 -28.01 2.59
N PHE A 173 -13.70 -27.70 3.32
CA PHE A 173 -12.37 -28.19 3.00
C PHE A 173 -12.24 -29.69 3.34
N ASP A 174 -12.36 -30.56 2.34
CA ASP A 174 -12.04 -31.98 2.46
C ASP A 174 -10.56 -32.26 2.09
N SER A 175 -9.78 -32.61 3.12
CA SER A 175 -8.36 -32.96 3.01
C SER A 175 -8.05 -34.14 2.07
N GLN A 176 -8.97 -35.10 1.92
CA GLN A 176 -8.76 -36.26 1.05
C GLN A 176 -9.00 -35.90 -0.42
N ALA A 177 -10.05 -35.12 -0.71
CA ALA A 177 -10.30 -34.58 -2.04
C ALA A 177 -9.14 -33.69 -2.52
N TRP A 178 -8.60 -32.84 -1.65
CA TRP A 178 -7.43 -32.01 -1.93
C TRP A 178 -6.17 -32.83 -2.27
N THR A 179 -5.90 -33.88 -1.49
CA THR A 179 -4.73 -34.75 -1.72
C THR A 179 -4.83 -35.53 -3.04
N ASN A 180 -6.03 -36.00 -3.38
CA ASN A 180 -6.28 -36.68 -4.66
C ASN A 180 -6.19 -35.72 -5.85
N PHE A 181 -6.67 -34.49 -5.70
CA PHE A 181 -6.59 -33.44 -6.72
C PHE A 181 -5.13 -33.03 -7.01
N LEU A 182 -4.31 -32.84 -5.99
CA LEU A 182 -2.88 -32.56 -6.13
C LEU A 182 -2.13 -33.71 -6.82
N ARG A 183 -2.52 -34.96 -6.54
CA ARG A 183 -1.95 -36.15 -7.21
C ARG A 183 -2.34 -36.22 -8.69
N GLN A 184 -3.53 -35.77 -9.05
CA GLN A 184 -4.01 -35.73 -10.44
C GLN A 184 -3.44 -34.55 -11.23
N ASN A 185 -2.99 -33.49 -10.55
CA ASN A 185 -2.45 -32.28 -11.16
C ASN A 185 -1.05 -31.93 -10.61
N PRO A 186 -0.02 -32.76 -10.89
CA PRO A 186 1.32 -32.60 -10.33
C PRO A 186 2.03 -31.30 -10.77
N GLY A 187 1.56 -30.64 -11.84
CA GLY A 187 2.10 -29.37 -12.31
C GLY A 187 1.69 -28.14 -11.48
N LEU A 188 0.69 -28.25 -10.60
CA LEU A 188 0.20 -27.13 -9.79
C LEU A 188 1.20 -26.68 -8.71
N LEU A 189 2.08 -27.59 -8.27
CA LEU A 189 3.10 -27.33 -7.25
C LEU A 189 4.52 -27.25 -7.83
N ALA A 190 4.66 -27.39 -9.16
CA ALA A 190 5.97 -27.31 -9.79
C ALA A 190 6.45 -25.85 -9.79
N PRO A 191 7.66 -25.54 -9.25
CA PRO A 191 8.25 -24.24 -9.44
C PRO A 191 8.54 -24.06 -10.93
N THR A 192 7.92 -23.06 -11.56
CA THR A 192 8.20 -22.70 -12.95
C THR A 192 9.64 -22.23 -13.05
N THR A 193 10.55 -23.15 -13.36
CA THR A 193 11.92 -22.80 -13.70
C THR A 193 11.86 -22.38 -15.17
N GLN A 194 11.55 -21.12 -15.45
CA GLN A 194 11.75 -20.60 -16.80
C GLN A 194 13.24 -20.32 -16.99
N PRO A 195 13.95 -21.02 -17.89
CA PRO A 195 15.29 -20.61 -18.28
C PRO A 195 15.19 -19.28 -19.03
N ALA A 196 16.03 -18.32 -18.65
CA ALA A 196 16.17 -17.05 -19.35
C ALA A 196 16.43 -17.28 -20.86
N PRO A 197 15.84 -16.48 -21.76
CA PRO A 197 16.11 -16.63 -23.19
C PRO A 197 17.59 -16.31 -23.46
N ALA A 198 18.32 -17.31 -23.95
CA ALA A 198 19.66 -17.13 -24.47
C ALA A 198 19.58 -16.19 -25.68
N LEU A 199 20.02 -14.95 -25.50
CA LEU A 199 20.26 -14.03 -26.61
C LEU A 199 21.41 -14.60 -27.45
N PHE A 200 21.06 -15.22 -28.58
CA PHE A 200 22.02 -15.49 -29.64
C PHE A 200 22.46 -14.16 -30.25
N LEU A 201 23.58 -13.63 -29.75
CA LEU A 201 24.36 -12.60 -30.44
C LEU A 201 25.07 -13.27 -31.63
N GLN A 202 24.44 -13.24 -32.79
CA GLN A 202 25.11 -13.55 -34.05
C GLN A 202 25.96 -12.33 -34.45
N TRP A 203 27.23 -12.33 -34.06
CA TRP A 203 28.23 -11.40 -34.59
C TRP A 203 28.57 -11.84 -36.02
N THR A 204 28.16 -11.05 -37.00
CA THR A 204 28.63 -11.16 -38.38
C THR A 204 30.02 -10.53 -38.46
N ILE A 205 31.02 -11.33 -38.82
CA ILE A 205 32.37 -10.88 -39.15
C ILE A 205 32.33 -10.24 -40.54
N PRO A 206 32.81 -9.00 -40.77
CA PRO A 206 33.03 -8.51 -42.12
C PRO A 206 34.37 -9.06 -42.64
N GLU A 207 34.32 -9.83 -43.74
CA GLU A 207 35.49 -10.23 -44.52
C GLU A 207 36.26 -8.99 -45.01
N SER A 208 37.53 -8.88 -44.62
CA SER A 208 38.49 -8.00 -45.28
C SER A 208 38.94 -8.63 -46.60
N LYS A 209 38.76 -7.93 -47.71
CA LYS A 209 39.49 -8.22 -48.96
C LYS A 209 40.23 -6.98 -49.43
N ASP A 210 41.55 -7.10 -49.32
CA ASP A 210 42.57 -6.72 -50.30
C ASP A 210 42.65 -5.26 -50.75
N PHE A 211 43.52 -4.53 -50.03
CA PHE A 211 44.26 -3.38 -50.55
C PHE A 211 45.59 -3.92 -51.12
N ILE A 212 45.73 -3.96 -52.45
CA ILE A 212 47.04 -4.06 -53.12
C ILE A 212 47.24 -2.77 -53.89
N GLY A 213 48.28 -2.02 -53.52
CA GLY A 213 48.74 -0.84 -54.22
C GLY A 213 49.58 -1.19 -55.43
N PHE A 214 49.46 -0.36 -56.46
CA PHE A 214 50.53 0.20 -57.29
C PHE A 214 50.08 1.56 -57.81
#